data_AF-M6G6P0-F1
#
_entry.id   AF-M6G6P0-F1
#
_cell.length_a   1.000
_cell.length_b   1.000
_cell.length_c   1.000
_cell.angle_alpha   90.00
_cell.angle_beta   90.00
_cell.angle_gamma   90.00
#
_symmetry.space_group_name_H-M   'P 1'
#
loop_
_entity.id
_entity.type
_entity.pdbx_description
1 polymer ?
#
loop_
_entity_poly.entity_id
_entity_poly.type
_entity_poly.pdbx_seq_one_letter_code
_entity_poly.pdbx_strand_id
1 'polypeptide(L)' 'MNWNEVQDWFSKDFLWELGKATGVFLFVLFFGYLLSDRISPKLFGVFFGNKIPTSHPIYKAGRKIIRLFFYYFLLFIS' A
#
# COMPACT_ATOMS: atom_id res chain seq x y z
N MET A 1 34.99 1.75 -17.83
CA MET A 1 34.04 1.75 -16.71
C MET A 1 34.86 1.58 -15.45
N ASN A 2 34.88 2.59 -14.60
CA ASN A 2 35.76 2.61 -13.43
C ASN A 2 35.17 1.68 -12.36
N TRP A 3 35.92 0.68 -11.91
CA TRP A 3 35.44 -0.28 -10.91
C TRP A 3 35.04 0.41 -9.59
N ASN A 4 35.64 1.56 -9.31
CA ASN A 4 35.30 2.42 -8.17
C ASN A 4 33.91 3.08 -8.28
N GLU A 5 33.44 3.42 -9.48
CA GLU A 5 32.10 4.02 -9.67
C GLU A 5 30.99 3.00 -9.37
N VAL A 6 31.21 1.72 -9.72
CA VAL A 6 30.26 0.63 -9.42
C VAL A 6 30.25 0.33 -7.93
N GLN A 7 31.41 0.42 -7.26
CA GLN A 7 31.53 0.19 -5.82
C GLN A 7 30.89 1.31 -4.99
N ASP A 8 31.00 2.58 -5.43
CA ASP A 8 30.30 3.71 -4.80
C ASP A 8 28.78 3.62 -4.99
N TRP A 9 28.33 3.14 -6.16
CA TRP A 9 26.91 2.89 -6.43
C TRP A 9 26.32 1.80 -5.52
N PHE A 10 27.12 0.82 -5.11
CA PHE A 10 26.75 -0.23 -4.14
C PHE A 10 27.21 0.08 -2.71
N SER A 11 27.51 1.34 -2.41
CA SER A 11 27.88 1.75 -1.06
C SER A 11 26.79 1.41 -0.04
N LYS A 12 27.18 1.34 1.24
CA LYS A 12 26.26 1.10 2.35
C LYS A 12 25.08 2.07 2.35
N ASP A 13 25.29 3.30 1.91
CA ASP A 13 24.25 4.33 1.86
C ASP A 13 23.19 4.01 0.82
N PHE A 14 23.59 3.53 -0.36
CA PHE A 14 22.66 3.06 -1.37
C PHE A 14 21.81 1.87 -0.86
N LEU A 15 22.44 0.87 -0.24
CA LEU A 15 21.71 -0.28 0.32
C LEU A 15 20.76 0.14 1.46
N TRP A 16 21.16 1.13 2.25
CA TRP A 16 20.36 1.67 3.35
C TRP A 16 19.14 2.44 2.83
N GLU A 17 19.32 3.26 1.79
CA GLU A 17 18.22 3.98 1.12
C GLU A 17 17.28 3.03 0.39
N LEU A 18 17.82 2.05 -0.33
CA LEU A 18 17.03 1.01 -0.99
C LEU A 18 16.21 0.21 0.02
N GLY A 19 16.81 -0.15 1.16
CA GLY A 19 16.12 -0.84 2.25
C GLY A 19 14.99 -0.01 2.85
N LYS A 20 15.22 1.28 3.11
CA LYS A 20 14.17 2.20 3.58
C LYS A 20 13.03 2.35 2.58
N ALA A 21 13.35 2.61 1.31
CA ALA A 21 12.35 2.76 0.25
C ALA A 21 11.52 1.47 0.07
N THR A 22 12.19 0.32 0.05
CA THR A 22 11.53 -0.99 -0.05
C THR A 22 10.65 -1.26 1.17
N GLY A 23 11.13 -0.94 2.38
CA GLY A 23 10.37 -1.10 3.62
C GLY A 23 9.10 -0.25 3.63
N VAL A 24 9.20 1.02 3.24
CA VAL A 24 8.05 1.93 3.12
C VAL A 24 7.07 1.40 2.06
N PHE A 25 7.57 1.01 0.89
CA PHE A 25 6.74 0.45 -0.18
C PHE A 25 5.95 -0.78 0.27
N LEU A 26 6.62 -1.74 0.91
CA LEU A 26 5.99 -2.96 1.42
C LEU A 26 5.00 -2.67 2.55
N PHE A 27 5.33 -1.73 3.44
CA PHE A 27 4.43 -1.31 4.52
C PHE A 27 3.14 -0.72 3.96
N VAL A 28 3.24 0.21 3.00
CA VAL A 28 2.09 0.84 2.35
C VAL A 28 1.25 -0.20 1.60
N LEU A 29 1.87 -1.12 0.87
CA LEU A 29 1.16 -2.23 0.21
C LEU A 29 0.41 -3.12 1.20
N PHE A 30 1.09 -3.52 2.28
CA PHE A 30 0.51 -4.41 3.29
C PHE A 30 -0.70 -3.77 3.96
N PHE A 31 -0.58 -2.53 4.43
CA PHE A 31 -1.69 -1.82 5.06
C PHE A 31 -2.81 -1.50 4.07
N GLY A 32 -2.48 -1.14 2.84
CA GLY A 32 -3.47 -0.92 1.79
C GLY A 32 -4.30 -2.17 1.51
N TYR A 33 -3.65 -3.34 1.43
CA TYR A 33 -4.34 -4.63 1.30
C TYR A 33 -5.18 -4.96 2.53
N LEU A 34 -4.60 -4.85 3.73
CA LEU A 34 -5.29 -5.18 4.99
C LEU A 34 -6.55 -4.32 5.18
N LEU A 35 -6.42 -3.01 4.98
CA LEU A 35 -7.52 -2.07 5.15
C LEU A 35 -8.59 -2.24 4.06
N SER A 36 -8.19 -2.41 2.80
CA SER A 36 -9.11 -2.62 1.68
C SER A 36 -9.87 -3.93 1.81
N ASP A 37 -9.16 -5.05 1.97
CA ASP A 37 -9.73 -6.37 1.71
C ASP A 37 -10.16 -7.07 3.01
N ARG A 38 -9.58 -6.73 4.16
CA ARG A 38 -9.93 -7.36 5.46
C ARG A 38 -10.78 -6.46 6.36
N ILE A 39 -10.48 -5.17 6.44
CA ILE A 39 -11.15 -4.25 7.38
C ILE A 39 -12.38 -3.60 6.75
N SER A 40 -12.27 -3.08 5.53
CA SER A 40 -13.38 -2.38 4.85
C SER A 40 -14.66 -3.21 4.80
N PRO A 41 -14.67 -4.51 4.41
CA PRO A 41 -15.89 -5.30 4.38
C PRO A 41 -16.50 -5.50 5.77
N LYS A 42 -15.67 -5.64 6.81
CA LYS A 42 -16.13 -5.76 8.20
C LYS A 42 -16.76 -4.46 8.68
N LEU A 43 -16.14 -3.32 8.40
CA LEU A 43 -16.70 -1.99 8.72
C LEU A 43 -18.03 -1.77 8.02
N PHE A 44 -18.11 -2.07 6.72
CA PHE A 44 -19.37 -1.97 5.99
C PHE A 44 -20.45 -2.89 6.58
N GLY A 45 -20.10 -4.10 7.00
CA GLY A 45 -21.02 -5.00 7.70
C GLY A 45 -21.49 -4.44 9.05
N VAL A 46 -20.65 -3.72 9.80
CA VAL A 46 -21.02 -3.05 11.05
C VAL A 46 -21.94 -1.85 10.78
N PHE A 47 -21.64 -1.01 9.79
CA PHE A 47 -22.39 0.22 9.51
C PHE A 47 -23.72 -0.02 8.79
N PHE A 48 -23.76 -0.96 7.84
CA PHE A 48 -24.94 -1.22 7.00
C PHE A 48 -25.71 -2.47 7.43
N GLY A 49 -25.15 -3.31 8.30
CA GLY A 49 -25.75 -4.58 8.71
C GLY A 49 -26.01 -5.53 7.54
N ASN A 50 -26.90 -6.51 7.74
CA ASN A 50 -27.37 -7.41 6.68
C ASN A 50 -28.34 -6.74 5.67
N LYS A 51 -28.54 -5.42 5.73
CA LYS A 51 -29.46 -4.71 4.84
C LYS A 51 -28.91 -4.57 3.43
N ILE A 52 -27.58 -4.59 3.27
CA ILE A 52 -26.92 -4.44 1.98
C ILE A 52 -26.04 -5.67 1.73
N PRO A 53 -26.36 -6.50 0.72
CA PRO A 53 -25.59 -7.70 0.43
C PRO A 53 -24.15 -7.34 0.03
N THR A 54 -23.20 -8.20 0.34
CA THR A 54 -21.76 -8.00 0.06
C THR A 54 -21.43 -7.89 -1.43
N SER A 55 -22.34 -8.32 -2.30
CA SER A 55 -22.30 -8.13 -3.76
C SER A 55 -22.59 -6.69 -4.19
N HIS A 56 -23.10 -5.85 -3.29
CA HIS A 56 -23.51 -4.49 -3.64
C HIS A 56 -22.31 -3.65 -4.11
N PRO A 57 -22.49 -2.81 -5.15
CA PRO A 57 -21.41 -2.01 -5.75
C PRO A 57 -20.66 -1.13 -4.75
N ILE A 58 -21.31 -0.74 -3.65
CA ILE A 58 -20.72 0.09 -2.59
C ILE A 58 -19.50 -0.57 -1.93
N TYR A 59 -19.51 -1.89 -1.76
CA TYR A 59 -18.36 -2.63 -1.22
C TYR A 59 -17.19 -2.63 -2.20
N LYS A 60 -17.47 -2.73 -3.51
CA LYS A 60 -16.46 -2.64 -4.57
C LYS A 60 -15.89 -1.22 -4.66
N ALA A 61 -16.74 -0.20 -4.56
CA ALA A 61 -16.34 1.20 -4.55
C ALA A 61 -15.48 1.53 -3.32
N GLY A 62 -15.88 1.10 -2.12
CA GLY A 62 -15.12 1.30 -0.89
C GLY A 62 -13.71 0.69 -0.94
N ARG A 63 -13.60 -0.56 -1.41
CA ARG A 63 -12.29 -1.19 -1.66
C ARG A 63 -11.44 -0.40 -2.66
N LYS A 64 -12.07 0.09 -3.75
CA LYS A 64 -11.38 0.90 -4.77
C LYS A 64 -10.88 2.23 -4.20
N ILE A 65 -11.67 2.91 -3.37
CA ILE A 65 -11.29 4.17 -2.73
C ILE A 65 -10.09 3.97 -1.81
N ILE A 66 -10.09 2.92 -0.97
CA ILE A 66 -8.97 2.62 -0.07
C ILE A 66 -7.71 2.30 -0.88
N ARG A 67 -7.81 1.49 -1.94
CA ARG A 67 -6.67 1.24 -2.83
C ARG A 67 -6.15 2.51 -3.49
N LEU A 68 -7.04 3.40 -3.96
CA LEU A 68 -6.65 4.69 -4.53
C LEU A 68 -5.91 5.54 -3.50
N PHE A 69 -6.44 5.64 -2.28
CA PHE A 69 -5.83 6.39 -1.19
C PHE A 69 -4.40 5.91 -0.92
N PHE A 70 -4.20 4.59 -0.80
CA PHE A 70 -2.87 4.03 -0.59
C PHE A 70 -1.93 4.21 -1.78
N TYR A 71 -2.45 4.18 -3.01
CA TYR A 71 -1.67 4.50 -4.20
C TYR A 71 -1.20 5.96 -4.20
N TYR A 72 -2.08 6.93 -3.89
CA TYR A 72 -1.69 8.33 -3.78
C TYR A 72 -0.77 8.60 -2.59
N PHE A 73 -0.97 7.91 -1.48
CA PHE A 73 -0.10 7.99 -0.31
C PHE A 73 1.31 7.49 -0.64
N LEU A 74 1.41 6.39 -1.40
CA LEU A 74 2.68 5.92 -1.90
C LEU A 74 3.34 6.95 -2.82
N LEU A 75 2.60 7.52 -3.76
CA LEU A 75 3.08 8.55 -4.68
C LEU A 75 3.58 9.80 -3.95
N PHE A 76 2.97 10.15 -2.82
CA PHE A 76 3.37 11.32 -2.02
C PHE A 76 4.65 11.08 -1.22
N ILE A 77 4.90 9.85 -0.79
CA ILE A 77 6.04 9.48 0.07
C ILE A 77 7.26 9.02 -0.74
N SER A 78 7.05 8.56 -1.98
CA SER A 78 8.10 8.19 -2.93
C SER A 78 8.66 9.41 -3.65
#